data_AF-A0A4W5M7H7-F1
#
_entry.id   AF-A0A4W5M7H7-F1
#
_cell.length_a   1.000
_cell.length_b   1.000
_cell.length_c   1.000
_cell.angle_alpha   90.00
_cell.angle_beta   90.00
_cell.angle_gamma   90.00
#
_symmetry.space_group_name_H-M   'P 1'
#
loop_
_entity.id
_entity.type
_entity.pdbx_description
1 polymer ?
#
loop_
_entity_poly.entity_id
_entity_poly.type
_entity_poly.pdbx_seq_one_letter_code
_entity_poly.pdbx_strand_id
1 'polypeptide(L)'
;MHVSVVLLCLALVVSVSVCHPQRGHPLNGVVQMRNNIKLLAMITGVHIKNYLTEFDVPPDMEFNTMNPPIEGLASIWVHLGGLEESLQDSRCAQVYEDLSSMQGWVHSLSQALGCPDLAKPGGEALKTVYQSLLEGQRYMEKISLNLDKLNIC
;
A
#
# COMPACT_ATOMS: atom_id res chain seq x y z
N MET A 1 -9.13 -44.49 -6.04
CA MET A 1 -9.61 -43.60 -4.95
C MET A 1 -8.91 -42.23 -4.90
N HIS A 2 -7.93 -41.91 -5.77
CA HIS A 2 -7.26 -40.60 -5.75
C HIS A 2 -7.93 -39.53 -6.62
N VAL A 3 -8.57 -39.92 -7.73
CA VAL A 3 -9.22 -38.97 -8.66
C VAL A 3 -10.42 -38.27 -8.02
N SER A 4 -11.20 -38.98 -7.19
CA SER A 4 -12.35 -38.39 -6.47
C SER A 4 -11.93 -37.39 -5.40
N VAL A 5 -10.77 -37.55 -4.77
CA VAL A 5 -10.28 -36.61 -3.75
C VAL A 5 -9.79 -35.32 -4.40
N VAL A 6 -9.08 -35.42 -5.53
CA VAL A 6 -8.59 -34.24 -6.28
C VAL A 6 -9.75 -33.41 -6.82
N LEU A 7 -10.80 -34.05 -7.34
CA LEU A 7 -12.02 -33.36 -7.79
C LEU A 7 -12.77 -32.67 -6.64
N LEU A 8 -12.81 -33.28 -5.45
CA LEU A 8 -13.43 -32.68 -4.27
C LEU A 8 -12.64 -31.46 -3.77
N CYS A 9 -11.30 -31.52 -3.82
CA CYS A 9 -10.43 -30.39 -3.47
C CYS A 9 -10.61 -29.21 -4.44
N LEU A 10 -10.71 -29.47 -5.75
CA LEU A 10 -10.94 -28.41 -6.73
C LEU A 10 -12.34 -27.78 -6.59
N ALA A 11 -13.37 -28.58 -6.29
CA ALA A 11 -14.72 -28.06 -6.06
C ALA A 11 -14.80 -27.17 -4.81
N LEU A 12 -14.08 -27.53 -3.73
CA LEU A 12 -14.00 -26.71 -2.52
C LEU A 12 -13.32 -25.36 -2.79
N VAL A 13 -12.23 -25.34 -3.56
CA VAL A 13 -11.53 -24.09 -3.92
C VAL A 13 -12.41 -23.15 -4.74
N VAL A 14 -13.25 -23.66 -5.64
CA VAL A 14 -14.17 -22.83 -6.43
C VAL A 14 -15.35 -22.31 -5.59
N SER A 15 -15.82 -23.08 -4.60
CA SER A 15 -16.95 -22.67 -3.76
C SER A 15 -16.64 -21.55 -2.76
N VAL A 16 -15.37 -21.35 -2.40
CA VAL A 16 -14.95 -20.21 -1.54
C VAL A 16 -14.96 -18.88 -2.31
N SER A 17 -14.90 -18.91 -3.64
CA SER A 17 -14.82 -17.70 -4.47
C SER A 17 -16.15 -17.10 -4.91
N VAL A 18 -17.30 -17.73 -4.65
CA VAL A 18 -18.59 -17.29 -5.25
C VAL A 18 -19.68 -16.91 -4.24
N CYS A 19 -19.42 -16.93 -2.93
CA CYS A 19 -20.38 -16.43 -1.96
C CYS A 19 -19.67 -15.64 -0.86
N HIS A 20 -19.74 -14.30 -0.92
CA HIS A 20 -19.97 -13.44 0.25
C HIS A 20 -20.30 -12.00 -0.21
N PRO A 21 -21.57 -11.59 -0.21
CA PRO A 21 -21.90 -10.19 -0.01
C PRO A 21 -21.84 -9.92 1.50
N GLN A 22 -20.68 -9.52 2.04
CA GLN A 22 -20.63 -9.03 3.42
C GLN A 22 -21.15 -7.61 3.49
N ARG A 23 -22.49 -7.51 3.44
CA ARG A 23 -23.24 -6.34 3.88
C ARG A 23 -23.27 -6.38 5.41
N GLY A 24 -22.39 -5.60 6.02
CA GLY A 24 -22.31 -5.41 7.47
C GLY A 24 -20.86 -5.31 7.92
N HIS A 25 -20.24 -4.14 7.77
CA HIS A 25 -18.97 -3.88 8.43
C HIS A 25 -19.21 -3.72 9.93
N PRO A 26 -18.71 -4.61 10.80
CA PRO A 26 -18.59 -4.25 12.21
C PRO A 26 -17.68 -3.03 12.30
N LEU A 27 -18.03 -2.04 13.14
CA LEU A 27 -17.18 -0.86 13.43
C LEU A 27 -15.71 -1.23 13.75
N ASN A 28 -15.48 -2.45 14.20
CA ASN A 28 -14.15 -3.02 14.45
C ASN A 28 -13.29 -3.16 13.18
N GLY A 29 -13.91 -3.34 12.00
CA GLY A 29 -13.22 -3.49 10.73
C GLY A 29 -12.50 -2.21 10.29
N VAL A 30 -13.12 -1.05 10.46
CA VAL A 30 -12.50 0.26 10.13
C VAL A 30 -11.28 0.52 10.99
N VAL A 31 -11.39 0.27 12.31
CA VAL A 31 -10.27 0.41 13.25
C VAL A 31 -9.13 -0.55 12.88
N GLN A 32 -9.48 -1.80 12.56
CA GLN A 32 -8.50 -2.80 12.16
C GLN A 32 -7.78 -2.43 10.85
N MET A 33 -8.50 -1.97 9.82
CA MET A 33 -7.91 -1.52 8.55
C MET A 33 -6.95 -0.36 8.77
N ARG A 34 -7.32 0.63 9.59
CA ARG A 34 -6.43 1.75 9.96
C ARG A 34 -5.17 1.28 10.69
N ASN A 35 -5.31 0.32 11.62
CA ASN A 35 -4.16 -0.26 12.31
C ASN A 35 -3.25 -1.05 11.36
N ASN A 36 -3.81 -1.76 10.38
CA ASN A 36 -3.04 -2.45 9.35
C ASN A 36 -2.26 -1.47 8.46
N ILE A 37 -2.87 -0.36 8.03
CA ILE A 37 -2.19 0.71 7.28
C ILE A 37 -1.03 1.28 8.09
N LYS A 38 -1.27 1.61 9.37
CA LYS A 38 -0.22 2.10 10.28
C LYS A 38 0.93 1.10 10.41
N LEU A 39 0.61 -0.17 10.66
CA LEU A 39 1.59 -1.22 10.85
C LEU A 39 2.45 -1.40 9.59
N LEU A 40 1.81 -1.45 8.42
CA LEU A 40 2.52 -1.54 7.16
C LEU A 40 3.41 -0.31 6.95
N ALA A 41 2.93 0.91 7.17
CA ALA A 41 3.76 2.12 7.01
C ALA A 41 5.04 2.05 7.87
N MET A 42 4.93 1.58 9.11
CA MET A 42 6.10 1.39 9.98
C MET A 42 7.06 0.32 9.45
N ILE A 43 6.54 -0.82 9.02
CA ILE A 43 7.34 -1.94 8.47
C ILE A 43 8.03 -1.53 7.16
N THR A 44 7.28 -0.92 6.24
CA THR A 44 7.79 -0.42 4.96
C THR A 44 8.89 0.59 5.16
N GLY A 45 8.77 1.51 6.13
CA GLY A 45 9.84 2.45 6.46
C GLY A 45 11.14 1.74 6.92
N VAL A 46 11.05 0.60 7.60
CA VAL A 46 12.23 -0.20 7.95
C VAL A 46 12.82 -0.87 6.71
N HIS A 47 11.99 -1.46 5.86
CA HIS A 47 12.45 -2.10 4.62
C HIS A 47 13.11 -1.09 3.67
N ILE A 48 12.52 0.09 3.50
CA ILE A 48 13.09 1.18 2.71
C ILE A 48 14.46 1.58 3.26
N LYS A 49 14.57 1.79 4.57
CA LYS A 49 15.85 2.14 5.21
C LYS A 49 16.93 1.09 4.92
N ASN A 50 16.60 -0.19 4.97
CA ASN A 50 17.54 -1.26 4.64
C ASN A 50 18.02 -1.14 3.19
N TYR A 51 17.11 -0.98 2.23
CA TYR A 51 17.49 -0.76 0.83
C TYR A 51 18.36 0.48 0.65
N LEU A 52 18.03 1.60 1.30
CA LEU A 52 18.81 2.83 1.20
C LEU A 52 20.26 2.65 1.68
N THR A 53 20.53 1.74 2.62
CA THR A 53 21.93 1.44 3.04
C THR A 53 22.75 0.69 2.00
N GLU A 54 22.10 0.07 1.01
CA GLU A 54 22.77 -0.64 -0.09
C GLU A 54 23.19 0.30 -1.22
N PHE A 55 22.68 1.53 -1.27
CA PHE A 55 23.05 2.50 -2.29
C PHE A 55 24.30 3.29 -1.88
N ASP A 56 25.31 3.25 -2.75
CA ASP A 56 26.53 4.05 -2.62
C ASP A 56 26.26 5.47 -3.16
N VAL A 57 25.71 6.34 -2.31
CA VAL A 57 25.32 7.71 -2.69
C VAL A 57 26.34 8.73 -2.17
N PRO A 58 26.86 9.62 -3.04
CA PRO A 58 27.76 10.68 -2.61
C PRO A 58 27.11 11.59 -1.56
N PRO A 59 27.84 12.02 -0.52
CA PRO A 59 27.30 12.85 0.57
C PRO A 59 26.75 14.21 0.10
N ASP A 60 27.18 14.70 -1.08
CA ASP A 60 26.80 16.00 -1.63
C ASP A 60 25.61 15.92 -2.61
N MET A 61 25.02 14.73 -2.79
CA MET A 61 23.92 14.54 -3.73
C MET A 61 22.59 15.01 -3.12
N GLU A 62 22.22 16.26 -3.37
CA GLU A 62 20.92 16.80 -2.98
C GLU A 62 19.81 16.31 -3.91
N PHE A 63 18.87 15.55 -3.36
CA PHE A 63 17.66 15.16 -4.05
C PHE A 63 16.51 16.05 -3.59
N ASN A 64 16.01 16.89 -4.51
CA ASN A 64 14.71 17.55 -4.37
C ASN A 64 13.61 16.49 -4.37
N THR A 65 13.35 15.97 -3.19
CA THR A 65 12.40 14.90 -2.93
C THR A 65 11.06 15.56 -2.66
N MET A 66 10.07 15.20 -3.47
CA MET A 66 8.72 15.70 -3.34
C MET A 66 8.20 15.39 -1.93
N ASN A 67 7.41 16.30 -1.37
CA ASN A 67 6.85 16.17 -0.02
C ASN A 67 5.32 16.20 -0.09
N PRO A 68 4.70 15.17 -0.69
CA PRO A 68 3.26 15.18 -0.96
C PRO A 68 2.47 15.21 0.35
N PRO A 69 1.40 16.01 0.45
CA PRO A 69 0.60 16.12 1.67
C PRO A 69 -0.19 14.83 1.98
N ILE A 70 -0.62 14.69 3.24
CA ILE A 70 -1.59 13.67 3.66
C ILE A 70 -2.94 14.38 3.88
N GLU A 71 -3.79 14.39 2.86
CA GLU A 71 -5.07 15.13 2.87
C GLU A 71 -6.25 14.21 3.21
N GLY A 72 -6.18 12.97 2.74
CA GLY A 72 -7.18 11.92 2.91
C GLY A 72 -6.81 10.66 2.16
N LEU A 73 -7.72 9.68 2.14
CA LEU A 73 -7.52 8.39 1.47
C LEU A 73 -7.24 8.55 -0.03
N ALA A 74 -7.83 9.54 -0.70
CA ALA A 74 -7.56 9.82 -2.10
C ALA A 74 -6.11 10.23 -2.36
N SER A 75 -5.56 11.15 -1.55
CA SER A 75 -4.16 11.56 -1.67
C SER A 75 -3.18 10.42 -1.37
N ILE A 76 -3.51 9.59 -0.38
CA ILE A 76 -2.69 8.43 0.01
C ILE A 76 -2.68 7.40 -1.11
N TRP A 77 -3.85 7.09 -1.66
CA TRP A 77 -4.00 6.14 -2.77
C TRP A 77 -3.17 6.52 -3.99
N VAL A 78 -3.30 7.77 -4.46
CA VAL A 78 -2.54 8.25 -5.63
C VAL A 78 -1.05 8.18 -5.38
N HIS A 79 -0.60 8.63 -4.20
CA HIS A 79 0.83 8.70 -3.93
C HIS A 79 1.47 7.31 -3.72
N LEU A 80 0.79 6.40 -3.02
CA LEU A 80 1.25 5.02 -2.89
C LEU A 80 1.34 4.33 -4.26
N GLY A 81 0.40 4.58 -5.16
CA GLY A 81 0.45 4.05 -6.52
C GLY A 81 1.63 4.57 -7.34
N GLY A 82 1.95 5.85 -7.22
CA GLY A 82 3.15 6.42 -7.86
C GLY A 82 4.45 5.81 -7.33
N LEU A 83 4.54 5.56 -6.02
CA LEU A 83 5.67 4.85 -5.42
C LEU A 83 5.76 3.39 -5.87
N GLU A 84 4.64 2.68 -5.93
CA GLU A 84 4.57 1.28 -6.38
C GLU A 84 5.03 1.17 -7.83
N GLU A 85 4.50 2.00 -8.74
CA GLU A 85 4.88 2.03 -10.15
C GLU A 85 6.38 2.34 -10.34
N SER A 86 6.92 3.29 -9.57
CA SER A 86 8.34 3.66 -9.65
C SER A 86 9.29 2.57 -9.13
N LEU A 87 8.78 1.65 -8.32
CA LEU A 87 9.53 0.50 -7.77
C LEU A 87 9.24 -0.80 -8.52
N GLN A 88 8.34 -0.78 -9.50
CA GLN A 88 8.04 -1.93 -10.34
C GLN A 88 9.31 -2.43 -11.03
N ASP A 89 9.49 -3.76 -11.05
CA ASP A 89 10.65 -4.44 -11.63
C ASP A 89 12.02 -4.07 -11.01
N SER A 90 12.02 -3.33 -9.89
CA SER A 90 13.23 -3.03 -9.14
C SER A 90 13.66 -4.21 -8.26
N ARG A 91 14.85 -4.09 -7.65
CA ARG A 91 15.30 -5.05 -6.62
C ARG A 91 14.59 -4.86 -5.27
N CYS A 92 13.70 -3.87 -5.17
CA CYS A 92 12.99 -3.50 -3.94
C CYS A 92 11.65 -4.24 -3.80
N ALA A 93 11.62 -5.53 -4.14
CA ALA A 93 10.39 -6.34 -4.20
C ALA A 93 9.58 -6.29 -2.89
N GLN A 94 10.25 -6.32 -1.73
CA GLN A 94 9.53 -6.26 -0.45
C GLN A 94 8.82 -4.91 -0.26
N VAL A 95 9.44 -3.79 -0.65
CA VAL A 95 8.81 -2.46 -0.55
C VAL A 95 7.64 -2.36 -1.52
N TYR A 96 7.80 -2.90 -2.73
CA TYR A 96 6.72 -2.98 -3.71
C TYR A 96 5.49 -3.73 -3.15
N GLU A 97 5.68 -4.92 -2.60
CA GLU A 97 4.59 -5.73 -2.02
C GLU A 97 3.93 -5.05 -0.82
N ASP A 98 4.70 -4.38 0.03
CA ASP A 98 4.17 -3.63 1.16
C ASP A 98 3.28 -2.45 0.68
N LEU A 99 3.71 -1.71 -0.34
CA LEU A 99 2.96 -0.60 -0.93
C LEU A 99 1.66 -1.09 -1.59
N SER A 100 1.72 -2.21 -2.33
CA SER A 100 0.56 -2.84 -2.94
C SER A 100 -0.47 -3.28 -1.90
N SER A 101 0.01 -3.93 -0.83
CA SER A 101 -0.81 -4.33 0.31
C SER A 101 -1.46 -3.13 1.00
N MET A 102 -0.69 -2.06 1.19
CA MET A 102 -1.20 -0.84 1.82
C MET A 102 -2.27 -0.16 0.96
N GLN A 103 -2.10 -0.10 -0.37
CA GLN A 103 -3.13 0.37 -1.29
C GLN A 103 -4.40 -0.47 -1.18
N GLY A 104 -4.29 -1.80 -1.10
CA GLY A 104 -5.43 -2.69 -0.88
C GLY A 104 -6.21 -2.35 0.40
N TRP A 105 -5.50 -2.02 1.49
CA TRP A 105 -6.13 -1.56 2.73
C TRP A 105 -6.75 -0.17 2.61
N VAL A 106 -6.10 0.77 1.95
CA VAL A 106 -6.63 2.13 1.70
C VAL A 106 -7.92 2.06 0.89
N HIS A 107 -7.95 1.23 -0.15
CA HIS A 107 -9.14 0.99 -0.96
C HIS A 107 -10.26 0.31 -0.16
N SER A 108 -9.94 -0.73 0.62
CA SER A 108 -10.93 -1.38 1.48
C SER A 108 -11.51 -0.43 2.52
N LEU A 109 -10.67 0.44 3.08
CA LEU A 109 -11.06 1.45 4.05
C LEU A 109 -11.94 2.53 3.40
N SER A 110 -11.62 2.98 2.19
CA SER A 110 -12.44 3.97 1.48
C SER A 110 -13.84 3.42 1.18
N GLN A 111 -13.94 2.16 0.77
CA GLN A 111 -15.22 1.47 0.59
C GLN A 111 -16.00 1.36 1.91
N ALA A 112 -15.33 1.01 3.00
CA ALA A 112 -15.97 0.88 4.32
C ALA A 112 -16.49 2.23 4.87
N LEU A 113 -15.85 3.33 4.49
CA LEU A 113 -16.28 4.69 4.84
C LEU A 113 -17.32 5.28 3.87
N GLY A 114 -17.64 4.60 2.77
CA GLY A 114 -18.55 5.10 1.75
C GLY A 114 -17.98 6.27 0.94
N CYS A 115 -16.65 6.32 0.77
CA CYS A 115 -16.00 7.29 -0.09
C CYS A 115 -16.38 7.08 -1.58
N PRO A 116 -16.26 8.13 -2.42
CA PRO A 116 -16.26 7.95 -3.87
C PRO A 116 -15.15 6.98 -4.32
N ASP A 117 -15.36 6.35 -5.47
CA ASP A 117 -14.36 5.47 -6.06
C ASP A 117 -13.04 6.21 -6.24
N LEU A 118 -11.96 5.59 -5.76
CA LEU A 118 -10.62 6.13 -5.87
C LEU A 118 -10.18 6.04 -7.33
N ALA A 119 -9.83 7.18 -7.93
CA ALA A 119 -9.32 7.23 -9.29
C ALA A 119 -8.07 6.35 -9.40
N LYS A 120 -7.87 5.65 -10.53
CA LYS A 120 -6.64 4.89 -10.76
C LYS A 120 -5.42 5.80 -10.50
N PRO A 121 -4.42 5.35 -9.74
CA PRO A 121 -3.21 6.14 -9.54
C PRO A 121 -2.65 6.53 -10.91
N GLY A 122 -2.44 7.83 -11.12
CA GLY A 122 -1.86 8.33 -12.35
C GLY A 122 -0.35 8.14 -12.32
N GLY A 123 0.26 7.82 -13.45
CA GLY A 123 1.71 7.72 -13.54
C GLY A 123 2.37 9.06 -13.32
N GLU A 124 3.15 9.17 -12.24
CA GLU A 124 4.03 10.32 -12.00
C GLU A 124 5.28 10.24 -12.91
N ALA A 125 5.99 11.36 -13.01
CA ALA A 125 7.24 11.44 -13.78
C ALA A 125 8.25 10.37 -13.34
N LEU A 126 9.02 9.83 -14.30
CA LEU A 126 10.05 8.82 -14.06
C LEU A 126 11.03 9.26 -12.95
N LYS A 127 10.84 8.74 -11.74
CA LYS A 127 11.78 8.85 -10.62
C LYS A 127 12.73 7.68 -10.67
N THR A 128 13.96 7.89 -10.24
CA THR A 128 14.87 6.76 -9.99
C THR A 128 14.36 5.93 -8.81
N VAL A 129 14.73 4.65 -8.75
CA VAL A 129 14.43 3.78 -7.58
C VAL A 129 14.90 4.43 -6.29
N TYR A 130 16.11 5.01 -6.27
CA TYR A 130 16.65 5.68 -5.09
C TYR A 130 15.81 6.90 -4.65
N GLN A 131 15.42 7.77 -5.58
CA GLN A 131 14.53 8.91 -5.28
C GLN A 131 13.18 8.44 -4.73
N SER A 132 12.63 7.37 -5.32
CA SER A 132 11.36 6.78 -4.89
C SER A 132 11.45 6.20 -3.48
N LEU A 133 12.57 5.58 -3.12
CA LEU A 133 12.81 5.11 -1.76
C LEU A 133 12.92 6.26 -0.75
N LEU A 134 13.66 7.34 -1.08
CA LEU A 134 13.75 8.50 -0.19
C LEU A 134 12.39 9.17 0.05
N GLU A 135 11.60 9.31 -1.02
CA GLU A 135 10.26 9.86 -0.94
C GLU A 135 9.33 8.93 -0.14
N GLY A 136 9.37 7.63 -0.43
CA GLY A 136 8.64 6.61 0.31
C GLY A 136 8.96 6.63 1.80
N GLN A 137 10.24 6.76 2.18
CA GLN A 137 10.66 6.84 3.58
C GLN A 137 9.92 7.96 4.32
N ARG A 138 9.96 9.17 3.76
CA ARG A 138 9.29 10.34 4.35
C ARG A 138 7.78 10.18 4.35
N TYR A 139 7.22 9.58 3.31
CA TYR A 139 5.78 9.40 3.22
C TYR A 139 5.27 8.40 4.26
N MET A 140 5.98 7.30 4.51
CA MET A 140 5.64 6.33 5.56
C MET A 140 5.63 6.97 6.95
N GLU A 141 6.60 7.84 7.23
CA GLU A 141 6.64 8.64 8.46
C GLU A 141 5.43 9.57 8.55
N LYS A 142 5.07 10.26 7.46
CA LYS A 142 3.90 11.16 7.42
C LYS A 142 2.59 10.42 7.62
N ILE A 143 2.37 9.26 7.00
CA ILE A 143 1.17 8.44 7.25
C ILE A 143 1.06 8.11 8.74
N SER A 144 2.16 7.69 9.36
CA SER A 144 2.21 7.32 10.78
C SER A 144 1.88 8.50 11.72
N LEU A 145 2.18 9.73 11.31
CA LEU A 145 1.90 10.96 12.06
C LEU A 145 0.52 11.57 11.78
N ASN A 146 -0.13 11.20 10.66
CA ASN A 146 -1.39 11.79 10.20
C ASN A 146 -2.51 10.75 10.12
N LEU A 147 -2.57 9.83 11.08
CA LEU A 147 -3.53 8.72 11.09
C LEU A 147 -4.99 9.16 11.19
N ASP A 148 -5.26 10.37 11.65
CA ASP A 148 -6.59 10.99 11.65
C ASP A 148 -7.13 11.19 10.22
N LYS A 149 -6.24 11.43 9.25
CA LYS A 149 -6.56 11.60 7.83
C LYS A 149 -7.06 10.33 7.16
N LEU A 150 -6.85 9.16 7.77
CA LEU A 150 -7.42 7.90 7.29
C LEU A 150 -8.96 7.82 7.45
N ASN A 151 -9.59 8.81 8.09
CA ASN A 151 -11.06 8.93 8.14
C ASN A 151 -11.62 9.94 7.14
N ILE A 152 -10.76 10.54 6.31
CA ILE A 152 -11.12 11.55 5.32
C ILE A 152 -11.02 10.90 3.94
N CYS A 153 -12.08 11.02 3.16
CA CYS A 153 -12.02 10.83 1.71
C CYS A 153 -11.36 12.10 1.12
#